data_AF-A0A6B3HAU3-F1
#
_entry.id   AF-A0A6B3HAU3-F1
#
_cell.length_a   1.000
_cell.length_b   1.000
_cell.length_c   1.000
_cell.angle_alpha   90.00
_cell.angle_beta   90.00
_cell.angle_gamma   90.00
#
_symmetry.space_group_name_H-M   'P 1'
#
loop_
_entity.id
_entity.type
_entity.pdbx_description
1 polymer ?
#
loop_
_entity_poly.entity_id
_entity_poly.type
_entity_poly.pdbx_seq_one_letter_code
_entity_poly.pdbx_strand_id
1 'polypeptide(L)'
;EIEKFRAEKVLQAAAGLVESAKDVRGTALVTGQVPDGTSADDLRKLVLDVRGRIQGGRPAVVALFTTANGRPLTVIATNEAARER
;
A
#
# COMPACT_ATOMS: atom_id res chain seq x y z
N GLU A 1 19.14 3.03 -15.51
CA GLU A 1 19.48 3.16 -14.06
C GLU A 1 18.38 3.79 -13.23
N ILE A 2 17.81 4.94 -13.61
CA ILE A 2 16.74 5.63 -12.84
C ILE A 2 15.53 4.71 -12.54
N GLU A 3 15.06 3.92 -13.51
CA GLU A 3 13.93 3.01 -13.29
C GLU A 3 14.24 1.90 -12.27
N LYS A 4 15.47 1.40 -12.24
CA LYS A 4 15.91 0.37 -11.28
C LYS A 4 15.94 0.93 -9.85
N PHE A 5 16.50 2.13 -9.68
CA PHE A 5 16.47 2.82 -8.37
C PHE A 5 15.04 3.13 -7.90
N ARG A 6 14.13 3.45 -8.82
CA ARG A 6 12.72 3.66 -8.50
C ARG A 6 12.07 2.36 -8.03
N ALA A 7 12.32 1.24 -8.71
CA ALA A 7 11.81 -0.07 -8.34
C ALA A 7 12.34 -0.52 -6.96
N GLU A 8 13.63 -0.36 -6.67
CA GLU A 8 14.21 -0.69 -5.36
C GLU A 8 13.60 0.14 -4.22
N LYS A 9 13.40 1.45 -4.43
CA LYS A 9 12.71 2.30 -3.46
C LYS A 9 11.27 1.87 -3.20
N VAL A 10 10.54 1.47 -4.24
CA VAL A 10 9.17 0.95 -4.11
C VAL A 10 9.14 -0.34 -3.30
N LEU A 11 10.08 -1.27 -3.56
CA LEU A 11 10.19 -2.54 -2.84
C LEU A 11 10.53 -2.35 -1.36
N GLN A 12 11.45 -1.44 -1.04
CA GLN A 12 11.78 -1.09 0.35
C GLN A 12 10.59 -0.44 1.06
N ALA A 13 9.88 0.47 0.39
CA ALA A 13 8.66 1.06 0.92
C ALA A 13 7.58 -0.01 1.20
N ALA A 14 7.42 -0.99 0.32
CA ALA A 14 6.45 -2.07 0.51
C ALA A 14 6.74 -2.91 1.76
N ALA A 15 8.01 -3.26 2.01
CA ALA A 15 8.39 -4.03 3.20
C ALA A 15 8.06 -3.28 4.50
N GLY A 16 8.51 -2.02 4.61
CA GLY A 16 8.21 -1.19 5.79
C GLY A 16 6.72 -0.91 5.98
N LEU A 17 5.94 -0.81 4.90
CA LEU A 17 4.49 -0.64 4.98
C LEU A 17 3.78 -1.89 5.53
N VAL A 18 4.22 -3.09 5.15
CA VAL A 18 3.67 -4.34 5.70
C VAL A 18 3.97 -4.44 7.20
N GLU A 19 5.18 -4.08 7.62
CA GLU A 19 5.56 -4.06 9.05
C GLU A 19 4.77 -3.04 9.85
N SER A 20 4.33 -1.94 9.22
CA SER A 20 3.50 -0.90 9.85
C SER A 20 2.03 -1.32 10.07
N ALA A 21 1.63 -2.51 9.63
CA ALA A 21 0.25 -2.98 9.72
C ALA A 21 -0.25 -3.00 11.16
N LYS A 22 -1.32 -2.26 11.42
CA LYS A 22 -2.02 -2.26 12.71
C LYS A 22 -3.12 -3.31 12.70
N ASP A 23 -3.26 -4.05 13.79
CA ASP A 23 -4.45 -4.89 13.97
C ASP A 23 -5.63 -4.03 14.42
N VAL A 24 -6.71 -4.06 13.65
CA VAL A 24 -7.98 -3.42 13.99
C VAL A 24 -9.06 -4.49 13.94
N ARG A 25 -9.45 -4.99 15.12
CA ARG A 25 -10.46 -6.05 15.27
C ARG A 25 -10.14 -7.30 14.43
N GLY A 26 -8.87 -7.68 14.33
CA GLY A 26 -8.40 -8.82 13.54
C GLY A 26 -8.18 -8.53 12.05
N THR A 27 -8.37 -7.29 11.61
CA THR A 27 -8.02 -6.83 10.25
C THR A 27 -6.64 -6.17 10.29
N ALA A 28 -5.74 -6.59 9.41
CA ALA A 28 -4.48 -5.89 9.16
C ALA A 28 -4.76 -4.60 8.37
N LEU A 29 -4.68 -3.46 9.06
CA LEU A 29 -4.81 -2.14 8.47
C LEU A 29 -3.43 -1.54 8.21
N VAL A 30 -3.11 -1.31 6.95
CA VAL A 30 -1.94 -0.53 6.54
C VAL A 30 -2.41 0.82 6.01
N THR A 31 -1.88 1.90 6.57
CA THR A 31 -2.14 3.25 6.08
C THR A 31 -0.87 4.07 6.05
N GLY A 32 -0.68 4.90 5.03
CA GLY A 32 0.47 5.78 4.96
C GLY A 32 0.41 6.77 3.81
N GLN A 33 1.18 7.85 3.94
CA GLN A 33 1.45 8.76 2.83
C GLN A 33 2.78 8.36 2.19
N VAL A 34 2.77 8.20 0.88
CA VAL A 34 3.99 8.01 0.08
C VAL A 34 4.46 9.36 -0.46
N PRO A 35 5.68 9.48 -1.00
CA PRO A 35 6.19 10.76 -1.49
C PRO A 35 5.24 11.46 -2.45
N ASP A 36 5.14 12.78 -2.33
CA ASP A 36 4.38 13.59 -3.27
C ASP A 36 4.91 13.43 -4.69
N GLY A 37 4.02 13.51 -5.67
CA GLY A 37 4.33 13.24 -7.08
C GLY A 37 4.43 11.75 -7.43
N THR A 38 4.13 10.84 -6.49
CA THR A 38 3.97 9.42 -6.84
C THR A 38 2.81 9.29 -7.84
N SER A 39 3.07 8.59 -8.95
CA SER A 39 2.07 8.42 -10.00
C SER A 39 0.92 7.53 -9.50
N ALA A 40 -0.26 7.67 -10.10
CA ALA A 40 -1.42 6.83 -9.77
C ALA A 40 -1.11 5.34 -9.99
N ASP A 41 -0.32 5.02 -11.01
CA ASP A 41 0.04 3.64 -11.35
C ASP A 41 1.06 3.05 -10.38
N ASP A 42 2.07 3.83 -9.97
CA ASP A 42 3.04 3.39 -8.96
C ASP A 42 2.37 3.21 -7.60
N LEU A 43 1.48 4.13 -7.21
CA LEU A 43 0.71 4.00 -5.98
C LEU A 43 -0.16 2.74 -6.02
N ARG A 44 -0.83 2.47 -7.14
CA ARG A 44 -1.64 1.27 -7.32
C ARG A 44 -0.79 0.00 -7.21
N LYS A 45 0.36 -0.06 -7.87
CA LYS A 45 1.30 -1.20 -7.78
C LYS A 45 1.72 -1.44 -6.34
N LEU A 46 2.12 -0.40 -5.61
CA LEU A 46 2.55 -0.50 -4.22
C LEU A 46 1.41 -0.99 -3.31
N VAL A 47 0.21 -0.43 -3.43
CA VAL A 47 -0.96 -0.88 -2.64
C VAL A 47 -1.25 -2.36 -2.87
N LEU A 48 -1.21 -2.81 -4.14
CA LEU A 48 -1.48 -4.20 -4.48
C LEU A 48 -0.38 -5.16 -3.98
N ASP A 49 0.89 -4.74 -4.03
CA ASP A 49 2.02 -5.50 -3.48
C ASP A 49 1.91 -5.64 -1.96
N VAL A 50 1.74 -4.53 -1.23
CA VAL A 50 1.56 -4.54 0.24
C VAL A 50 0.39 -5.43 0.65
N ARG A 51 -0.76 -5.31 -0.04
CA ARG A 51 -1.92 -6.19 0.21
C ARG A 51 -1.57 -7.66 -0.05
N GLY A 52 -0.86 -7.96 -1.14
CA GLY A 52 -0.47 -9.32 -1.52
C GLY A 52 0.51 -9.99 -0.56
N ARG A 53 1.32 -9.19 0.16
CA ARG A 53 2.27 -9.68 1.17
C ARG A 53 1.62 -10.06 2.50
N ILE A 54 0.38 -9.65 2.76
CA ILE A 54 -0.37 -10.05 3.96
C ILE A 54 -0.97 -11.44 3.69
N GLN A 55 -0.28 -12.48 4.16
CA GLN A 55 -0.60 -13.89 3.90
C GLN A 55 -1.56 -14.50 4.95
N GLY A 56 -1.97 -15.75 4.70
CA GLY A 56 -2.61 -16.60 5.71
C GLY A 56 -4.10 -16.36 5.92
N GLY A 57 -4.81 -15.82 4.94
CA GLY A 57 -6.26 -15.57 5.04
C GLY A 57 -6.64 -14.45 6.03
N ARG A 58 -5.66 -13.71 6.57
CA ARG A 58 -5.91 -12.57 7.44
C ARG A 58 -6.61 -11.45 6.65
N PRO A 59 -7.77 -10.92 7.11
CA PRO A 59 -8.39 -9.75 6.51
C PRO A 59 -7.41 -8.58 6.42
N ALA A 60 -7.30 -7.95 5.26
CA ALA A 60 -6.36 -6.87 5.01
C ALA A 60 -7.02 -5.69 4.30
N VAL A 61 -6.73 -4.48 4.80
CA VAL A 61 -7.09 -3.19 4.18
C VAL A 61 -5.82 -2.35 4.07
N VAL A 62 -5.50 -1.92 2.86
CA VAL A 62 -4.35 -1.06 2.58
C VAL A 62 -4.86 0.23 1.97
N ALA A 63 -4.58 1.37 2.60
CA ALA A 63 -4.96 2.70 2.12
C ALA A 63 -3.73 3.61 2.06
N LEU A 64 -3.26 3.91 0.86
CA LEU A 64 -2.10 4.79 0.67
C LEU A 64 -2.51 6.11 -0.01
N PHE A 65 -1.80 7.17 0.34
CA PHE A 65 -2.08 8.54 -0.07
C PHE A 65 -0.84 9.20 -0.67
N THR A 66 -1.02 10.12 -1.60
CA THR A 66 0.02 11.00 -2.15
C THR A 66 -0.60 12.31 -2.60
N THR A 67 0.19 13.38 -2.69
CA THR A 67 -0.25 14.61 -3.38
C THR A 67 0.34 14.63 -4.79
N ALA A 68 -0.50 14.71 -5.82
CA ALA A 68 -0.07 14.86 -7.21
C ALA A 68 -0.60 16.18 -7.78
N ASN A 69 0.31 17.05 -8.25
CA ASN A 69 -0.04 18.38 -8.79
C ASN A 69 -0.92 19.21 -7.83
N GLY A 70 -0.59 19.20 -6.54
CA GLY A 70 -1.35 19.90 -5.49
C GLY A 70 -2.72 19.29 -5.15
N ARG A 71 -3.05 18.11 -5.71
CA ARG A 71 -4.31 17.42 -5.44
C ARG A 71 -4.06 16.09 -4.72
N PRO A 72 -4.82 15.76 -3.67
CA PRO A 72 -4.69 14.48 -3.02
C PRO A 72 -5.14 13.36 -3.96
N LEU A 73 -4.37 12.28 -3.98
CA LEU A 73 -4.66 11.04 -4.68
C LEU A 73 -4.55 9.89 -3.68
N THR A 74 -5.49 8.95 -3.75
CA THR A 74 -5.53 7.80 -2.85
C THR A 74 -5.83 6.53 -3.63
N VAL A 75 -5.28 5.42 -3.16
CA VAL A 75 -5.65 4.08 -3.60
C VAL A 75 -5.88 3.22 -2.37
N ILE A 76 -7.01 2.52 -2.35
CA ILE A 76 -7.42 1.62 -1.28
C ILE A 76 -7.62 0.23 -1.89
N ALA A 77 -7.09 -0.80 -1.24
CA ALA A 77 -7.34 -2.18 -1.62
C ALA A 77 -7.68 -3.04 -0.41
N THR A 78 -8.61 -3.98 -0.62
CA THR A 78 -8.99 -5.01 0.33
C THR A 78 -8.71 -6.39 -0.25
N ASN A 79 -8.44 -7.38 0.60
CA ASN A 79 -8.44 -8.79 0.19
C ASN A 79 -9.81 -9.42 0.39
N GLU A 80 -9.96 -10.67 -0.02
CA GLU A 80 -11.24 -11.40 0.05
C GLU A 80 -11.74 -11.58 1.49
N ALA A 81 -10.88 -12.05 2.40
CA ALA A 81 -11.22 -12.20 3.81
C ALA A 81 -11.70 -10.89 4.48
N ALA A 82 -11.26 -9.72 4.01
CA ALA A 82 -11.78 -8.43 4.48
C ALA A 82 -13.14 -8.07 3.87
N ARG A 83 -13.51 -8.58 2.70
CA ARG A 83 -14.82 -8.35 2.06
C ARG A 83 -15.91 -9.29 2.55
N GLU A 84 -15.53 -10.44 3.11
CA GLU A 84 -16.46 -11.46 3.63
C GLU A 84 -16.90 -11.20 5.08
N ARG A 85 -16.33 -10.19 5.73
CA ARG A 85 -16.73 -9.71 7.06
C ARG A 85 -17.84 -8.67 6.96
#